data_AF-A0A954XFN4-F1
#
_entry.id   AF-A0A954XFN4-F1
#
_cell.length_a   1.000
_cell.length_b   1.000
_cell.length_c   1.000
_cell.angle_alpha   90.00
_cell.angle_beta   90.00
_cell.angle_gamma   90.00
#
_symmetry.space_group_name_H-M   'P 1'
#
loop_
_entity.id
_entity.type
_entity.pdbx_description
1 polymer ?
#
loop_
_entity_poly.entity_id
_entity_poly.type
_entity_poly.pdbx_seq_one_letter_code
_entity_poly.pdbx_strand_id
1 'polypeptide(L)'
;MLRMIGAILMLTIAVSALGCGSPVNEETIEVKASNDPLHEPRSILQRYAEGQPMGSEASTFPDMVARVEKVDPTRAAVLRDGLAEIEAAAPPARAGNTKELLEKLQPSMQ
;
A
#
# COMPACT_ATOMS: atom_id res chain seq x y z
N MET A 1 32.46 74.83 -14.56
CA MET A 1 33.69 74.01 -14.50
C MET A 1 33.37 72.79 -13.65
N LEU A 2 32.84 71.71 -14.24
CA LEU A 2 33.56 70.59 -14.85
C LEU A 2 34.08 69.57 -13.81
N ARG A 3 33.69 68.29 -14.03
CA ARG A 3 33.97 67.01 -13.32
C ARG A 3 32.73 66.52 -12.55
N MET A 4 31.80 65.73 -13.11
CA MET A 4 31.88 64.50 -13.93
C MET A 4 32.57 63.31 -13.22
N ILE A 5 31.78 62.23 -13.07
CA ILE A 5 32.15 60.81 -12.92
C ILE A 5 32.46 60.32 -11.49
N GLY A 6 31.71 59.31 -11.03
CA GLY A 6 32.14 58.52 -9.87
C GLY A 6 31.12 57.58 -9.25
N ALA A 7 30.69 56.56 -9.99
CA ALA A 7 30.29 55.24 -9.47
C ALA A 7 29.17 55.15 -8.41
N ILE A 8 27.96 54.92 -8.92
CA ILE A 8 26.98 53.99 -8.34
C ILE A 8 27.66 52.63 -8.20
N LEU A 9 27.82 52.08 -7.00
CA LEU A 9 27.85 50.62 -6.83
C LEU A 9 27.53 50.17 -5.41
N MET A 10 26.35 49.55 -5.31
CA MET A 10 25.99 48.39 -4.49
C MET A 10 26.81 48.10 -3.22
N LEU A 11 26.12 48.10 -2.09
CA LEU A 11 26.35 47.10 -1.04
C LEU A 11 25.01 46.66 -0.46
N THR A 12 24.21 46.02 -1.30
CA THR A 12 23.00 45.31 -0.92
C THR A 12 23.36 44.06 -0.14
N ILE A 13 22.98 44.09 1.12
CA ILE A 13 22.89 42.98 2.07
C ILE A 13 21.92 41.92 1.49
N ALA A 14 22.44 40.78 1.03
CA ALA A 14 21.63 39.61 0.69
C ALA A 14 22.49 38.34 0.62
N VAL A 15 22.95 37.82 1.76
CA VAL A 15 23.48 36.46 1.87
C VAL A 15 22.77 35.74 3.01
N SER A 16 21.53 35.34 2.75
CA SER A 16 20.78 34.44 3.62
C SER A 16 19.69 33.72 2.81
N ALA A 17 20.11 33.01 1.76
CA ALA A 17 19.25 32.06 1.05
C ALA A 17 20.01 30.91 0.37
N LEU A 18 21.21 30.54 0.83
CA LEU A 18 21.84 29.26 0.44
C LEU A 18 21.28 28.14 1.33
N GLY A 19 19.98 27.93 1.18
CA GLY A 19 19.23 26.77 1.67
C GLY A 19 18.39 26.22 0.53
N CYS A 20 18.98 26.10 -0.67
CA CYS A 20 18.38 25.34 -1.76
C CYS A 20 18.48 23.86 -1.39
N GLY A 21 17.48 23.39 -0.64
CA GLY A 21 17.15 21.98 -0.59
C GLY A 21 17.07 21.47 -2.02
N SER A 22 17.85 20.44 -2.32
CA SER A 22 17.77 19.75 -3.59
C SER A 22 16.31 19.39 -3.86
N PRO A 23 15.81 19.55 -5.10
CA PRO A 23 14.49 19.02 -5.44
C PRO A 23 14.55 17.52 -5.19
N VAL A 24 13.80 17.06 -4.17
CA VAL A 24 13.55 15.64 -3.98
C VAL A 24 12.83 15.20 -5.24
N ASN A 25 13.48 14.29 -5.98
CA ASN A 25 12.88 13.66 -7.14
C ASN A 25 11.76 12.78 -6.59
N GLU A 26 10.52 13.27 -6.63
CA GLU A 26 9.34 12.45 -6.39
C GLU A 26 9.23 11.49 -7.57
N GLU A 27 9.97 10.39 -7.50
CA GLU A 27 9.72 9.26 -8.38
C GLU A 27 8.34 8.72 -8.00
N THR A 28 7.35 8.94 -8.87
CA THR A 28 6.08 8.24 -8.84
C THR A 28 6.41 6.75 -8.97
N ILE A 29 6.58 6.06 -7.84
CA ILE A 29 6.75 4.61 -7.83
C ILE A 29 5.43 4.06 -8.34
N GLU A 30 5.42 3.66 -9.61
CA GLU A 30 4.35 2.85 -10.17
C GLU A 30 4.22 1.62 -9.27
N VAL A 31 3.16 1.59 -8.44
CA VAL A 31 2.88 0.48 -7.54
C VAL A 31 2.47 -0.69 -8.42
N LYS A 32 3.46 -1.44 -8.92
CA LYS A 32 3.23 -2.71 -9.60
C LYS A 32 2.40 -3.58 -8.66
N ALA A 33 1.44 -4.33 -9.20
CA ALA A 33 0.57 -5.21 -8.40
C ALA A 33 1.36 -6.19 -7.49
N SER A 34 2.63 -6.45 -7.81
CA SER A 34 3.60 -7.19 -6.99
C SER A 34 3.97 -6.53 -5.65
N ASN A 35 3.65 -5.25 -5.44
CA ASN A 35 3.87 -4.54 -4.18
C ASN A 35 2.64 -4.58 -3.25
N ASP A 36 1.49 -5.12 -3.69
CA ASP A 36 0.33 -5.29 -2.81
C ASP A 36 0.54 -6.54 -1.93
N PRO A 37 0.64 -6.39 -0.59
CA PRO A 37 0.80 -7.54 0.31
C PRO A 37 -0.38 -8.51 0.23
N LEU A 38 -1.53 -8.09 -0.33
CA LEU A 38 -2.72 -8.91 -0.50
C LEU A 38 -2.87 -9.53 -1.88
N HIS A 39 -1.87 -9.46 -2.76
CA HIS A 39 -1.94 -10.09 -4.08
C HIS A 39 -2.16 -11.61 -4.01
N GLU A 40 -1.27 -12.33 -3.31
CA GLU A 40 -1.37 -13.78 -3.12
C GLU A 40 -2.64 -14.17 -2.33
N PRO A 41 -2.95 -13.56 -1.17
CA PRO A 41 -4.18 -13.86 -0.42
C PRO A 41 -5.45 -13.72 -1.26
N ARG A 42 -5.58 -12.64 -2.04
CA ARG A 42 -6.75 -12.45 -2.91
C ARG A 42 -6.86 -13.53 -4.00
N SER A 43 -5.73 -13.96 -4.57
CA SER A 43 -5.74 -15.04 -5.57
C SER A 43 -6.27 -16.36 -5.00
N ILE A 44 -5.90 -16.69 -3.76
CA ILE A 44 -6.40 -17.88 -3.06
C ILE A 44 -7.91 -17.75 -2.77
N LEU A 45 -8.31 -16.61 -2.20
CA LEU A 45 -9.71 -16.32 -1.88
C LEU A 45 -10.60 -16.32 -3.13
N GLN A 46 -10.11 -15.83 -4.26
CA GLN A 46 -10.84 -15.83 -5.54
C GLN A 46 -11.30 -17.24 -5.93
N ARG A 47 -10.45 -18.25 -5.75
CA ARG A 47 -10.80 -19.65 -6.04
C ARG A 47 -11.92 -20.15 -5.14
N TYR A 48 -11.91 -19.80 -3.86
CA TYR A 48 -12.99 -20.20 -2.93
C TYR A 48 -14.29 -19.45 -3.19
N ALA A 49 -14.21 -18.17 -3.57
CA ALA A 49 -15.37 -17.40 -4.03
C ALA A 49 -16.03 -18.03 -5.28
N GLU A 50 -15.23 -18.68 -6.13
CA GLU A 50 -15.67 -19.46 -7.29
C GLU A 50 -16.20 -20.85 -6.93
N GLY A 51 -16.20 -21.21 -5.64
CA GLY A 51 -16.73 -22.48 -5.14
C GLY A 51 -15.73 -23.62 -5.08
N GLN A 52 -14.43 -23.35 -5.30
CA GLN A 52 -13.41 -24.36 -5.08
C GLN A 52 -13.41 -24.76 -3.58
N PRO A 53 -13.40 -26.06 -3.27
CA PRO A 53 -13.31 -26.50 -1.88
C PRO A 53 -12.00 -26.03 -1.25
N MET A 54 -12.08 -25.65 0.02
CA MET A 54 -10.90 -25.35 0.83
C MET A 54 -10.05 -26.61 1.00
N GLY A 55 -8.79 -26.55 0.54
CA GLY A 55 -7.85 -27.66 0.57
C GLY A 55 -6.78 -27.53 1.66
N SER A 56 -5.66 -28.23 1.47
CA SER A 56 -4.54 -28.28 2.42
C SER A 56 -3.84 -26.92 2.59
N GLU A 57 -3.98 -26.02 1.61
CA GLU A 57 -3.45 -24.66 1.67
C GLU A 57 -4.01 -23.84 2.84
N ALA A 58 -5.18 -24.19 3.39
CA ALA A 58 -5.73 -23.54 4.58
C ALA A 58 -4.80 -23.63 5.80
N SER A 59 -3.99 -24.70 5.89
CA SER A 59 -2.96 -24.84 6.92
C SER A 59 -1.91 -23.72 6.89
N THR A 60 -1.79 -23.00 5.77
CA THR A 60 -0.82 -21.91 5.58
C THR A 60 -1.41 -20.52 5.83
N PHE A 61 -2.71 -20.42 6.16
CA PHE A 61 -3.36 -19.14 6.45
C PHE A 61 -2.69 -18.34 7.57
N PRO A 62 -2.21 -18.94 8.69
CA PRO A 62 -1.49 -18.19 9.71
C PRO A 62 -0.23 -17.51 9.18
N ASP A 63 0.55 -18.23 8.36
CA ASP A 63 1.77 -17.68 7.74
C ASP A 63 1.44 -16.58 6.74
N MET A 64 0.34 -16.74 6.01
CA MET A 64 -0.14 -15.74 5.05
C MET A 64 -0.54 -14.45 5.75
N VAL A 65 -1.31 -14.53 6.85
CA VAL A 65 -1.66 -13.37 7.70
C VAL A 65 -0.40 -12.72 8.25
N ALA A 66 0.54 -13.51 8.78
CA ALA A 66 1.78 -12.99 9.36
C ALA A 66 2.66 -12.25 8.32
N ARG A 67 2.61 -12.64 7.04
CA ARG A 67 3.28 -11.90 5.96
C ARG A 67 2.62 -10.54 5.71
N VAL A 68 1.29 -10.50 5.64
CA VAL A 68 0.54 -9.26 5.46
C VAL A 68 0.74 -8.34 6.66
N GLU A 69 0.71 -8.87 7.89
CA GLU A 69 0.80 -8.10 9.14
C GLU A 69 2.11 -7.31 9.27
N LYS A 70 3.20 -7.84 8.72
CA LYS A 70 4.50 -7.14 8.69
C LYS A 70 4.47 -5.83 7.88
N VAL A 71 3.55 -5.71 6.93
CA VAL A 71 3.47 -4.59 5.98
C VAL A 71 2.23 -3.74 6.22
N ASP A 72 1.09 -4.40 6.45
CA ASP A 72 -0.21 -3.77 6.69
C ASP A 72 -0.97 -4.52 7.80
N PRO A 73 -0.74 -4.16 9.08
CA PRO A 73 -1.40 -4.78 10.22
C PRO A 73 -2.93 -4.66 10.18
N THR A 74 -3.45 -3.55 9.65
CA THR A 74 -4.89 -3.28 9.58
C THR A 74 -5.57 -4.24 8.61
N ARG A 75 -5.04 -4.37 7.39
CA ARG A 75 -5.59 -5.32 6.41
C ARG A 75 -5.30 -6.77 6.80
N ALA A 76 -4.21 -7.04 7.52
CA ALA A 76 -3.96 -8.37 8.08
C ALA A 76 -5.02 -8.79 9.11
N ALA A 77 -5.50 -7.87 9.96
CA ALA A 77 -6.60 -8.15 10.87
C ALA A 77 -7.88 -8.52 10.12
N VAL A 78 -8.24 -7.76 9.08
CA VAL A 78 -9.39 -8.07 8.21
C VAL A 78 -9.24 -9.44 7.55
N LEU A 79 -8.05 -9.76 7.03
CA LEU A 79 -7.75 -11.06 6.44
C LEU A 79 -7.90 -12.19 7.45
N ARG A 80 -7.31 -12.05 8.65
CA ARG A 80 -7.36 -13.05 9.71
C ARG A 80 -8.79 -13.36 10.12
N ASP A 81 -9.57 -12.33 10.41
CA ASP A 81 -10.92 -12.49 10.92
C ASP A 81 -11.84 -13.09 9.84
N GLY A 82 -11.68 -12.66 8.59
CA GLY A 82 -12.42 -13.24 7.46
C GLY A 82 -12.05 -14.70 7.17
N LEU A 83 -10.77 -15.08 7.26
CA LEU A 83 -10.36 -16.48 7.10
C LEU A 83 -10.95 -17.37 8.19
N ALA A 84 -10.94 -16.91 9.45
CA ALA A 84 -11.55 -17.63 10.56
C ALA A 84 -13.06 -17.82 10.37
N GLU A 85 -13.75 -16.81 9.84
CA GLU A 85 -15.17 -16.89 9.50
C GLU A 85 -15.45 -17.93 8.39
N ILE A 86 -14.61 -17.97 7.34
CA ILE A 86 -14.74 -18.95 6.26
C ILE A 86 -14.46 -20.38 6.77
N GLU A 87 -13.46 -20.56 7.63
CA GLU A 87 -13.14 -21.87 8.23
C GLU A 87 -14.31 -22.41 9.09
N ALA A 88 -14.90 -21.54 9.90
CA ALA A 88 -16.03 -21.88 10.77
C ALA A 88 -17.35 -22.07 10.00
N ALA A 89 -17.48 -21.49 8.81
CA ALA A 89 -18.70 -21.57 8.01
C ALA A 89 -18.94 -22.99 7.46
N ALA A 90 -20.22 -23.35 7.38
CA ALA A 90 -20.65 -24.54 6.67
C ALA A 90 -20.26 -24.45 5.18
N PRO A 91 -19.93 -25.58 4.50
CA PRO A 91 -19.49 -25.57 3.10
C PRO A 91 -20.30 -24.68 2.13
N PRO A 92 -21.65 -24.66 2.15
CA PRO A 92 -22.41 -23.83 1.23
C PRO A 92 -22.28 -22.31 1.47
N ALA A 93 -21.90 -21.88 2.68
CA ALA A 93 -21.77 -20.47 3.02
C ALA A 93 -20.36 -19.91 2.69
N ARG A 94 -19.34 -20.76 2.60
CA ARG A 94 -17.94 -20.36 2.43
C ARG A 94 -17.68 -19.46 1.22
N ALA A 95 -18.29 -19.78 0.09
CA ALA A 95 -18.12 -18.98 -1.13
C ALA A 95 -18.71 -17.57 -0.99
N GLY A 96 -19.84 -17.42 -0.28
CA GLY A 96 -20.43 -16.12 0.04
C GLY A 96 -19.53 -15.31 0.95
N ASN A 97 -19.13 -15.87 2.09
CA ASN A 97 -18.25 -15.23 3.06
C ASN A 97 -16.90 -14.83 2.42
N THR A 98 -16.39 -15.64 1.49
CA THR A 98 -15.16 -15.32 0.77
C THR A 98 -15.32 -14.11 -0.16
N LYS A 99 -16.47 -13.97 -0.84
CA LYS A 99 -16.75 -12.78 -1.68
C LYS A 99 -16.80 -11.52 -0.83
N GLU A 100 -17.48 -11.56 0.30
CA GLU A 100 -17.53 -10.43 1.24
C GLU A 100 -16.13 -10.07 1.75
N LEU A 101 -15.29 -11.06 2.03
CA LEU A 101 -13.89 -10.81 2.40
C LEU A 101 -13.10 -10.15 1.26
N LEU A 102 -13.26 -10.63 0.02
CA LEU A 102 -12.60 -10.03 -1.15
C LEU A 102 -13.01 -8.56 -1.36
N GLU A 103 -14.26 -8.22 -1.10
CA GLU A 103 -14.75 -6.84 -1.14
C GLU A 103 -14.05 -5.97 -0.09
N LYS A 104 -13.90 -6.46 1.15
CA LYS A 104 -13.18 -5.77 2.23
C LYS A 104 -11.67 -5.64 1.95
N LEU A 105 -11.11 -6.54 1.15
CA LEU A 105 -9.68 -6.60 0.82
C LEU A 105 -9.35 -6.00 -0.54
N GLN A 106 -10.27 -5.29 -1.20
CA GLN A 106 -10.02 -4.66 -2.50
C GLN A 106 -8.69 -3.90 -2.51
N PRO A 107 -7.98 -3.89 -3.66
CA PRO A 107 -6.71 -3.17 -3.75
C PRO A 107 -6.99 -1.71 -3.45
N SER A 108 -6.14 -1.11 -2.60
CA SER A 108 -6.19 0.31 -2.27
C SER A 108 -5.81 1.10 -3.53
N MET A 109 -6.74 1.29 -4.46
CA MET A 109 -6.58 2.25 -5.54
C MET A 109 -6.85 3.64 -4.97
N GLN A 110 -5.77 4.37 -4.69
CA GLN A 110 -5.75 5.83 -4.81
C GLN A 110 -4.76 6.16 -5.92
#